data_AF-A0AAW2QQ64-F1
#
_entry.id   AF-A0AAW2QQ64-F1
#
_cell.length_a   1.000
_cell.length_b   1.000
_cell.length_c   1.000
_cell.angle_alpha   90.00
_cell.angle_beta   90.00
_cell.angle_gamma   90.00
#
_symmetry.space_group_name_H-M   'P 1'
#
loop_
_entity.id
_entity.type
_entity.pdbx_description
1 polymer ?
#
loop_
_entity_poly.entity_id
_entity_poly.type
_entity_poly.pdbx_seq_one_letter_code
_entity_poly.pdbx_strand_id
1 'polypeptide(L)'
;MEKVKNILKPKPNPQQLLRDWQRRLRQECRNIERQIRDIQREEKSVQKAIKEAAKRNDMGSAKVHMKVGKKAEEDCWNQDKVQNTQLKYWKCI
;
A
#
# COMPACT_ATOMS: atom_id res chain seq x y z
N MET A 1 26.94 3.01 27.01
CA MET A 1 25.72 2.55 27.73
C MET A 1 25.00 1.40 26.99
N GLU A 2 25.51 0.90 25.85
CA GLU A 2 24.97 -0.31 25.19
C GLU A 2 25.28 -1.63 25.93
N LYS A 3 26.47 -1.75 26.54
CA LYS A 3 26.94 -3.03 27.12
C LYS A 3 26.04 -3.58 28.22
N VAL A 4 25.41 -2.70 29.01
CA VAL A 4 24.47 -3.08 30.08
C VAL A 4 23.07 -3.44 29.55
N LYS A 5 22.65 -2.89 28.41
CA LYS A 5 21.36 -3.25 27.78
C LYS A 5 21.35 -4.67 27.20
N ASN A 6 22.52 -5.18 26.83
CA ASN A 6 22.70 -6.53 26.29
C ASN A 6 22.79 -7.63 27.36
N ILE A 7 22.92 -7.26 28.64
CA ILE A 7 22.95 -8.21 29.78
C ILE A 7 21.53 -8.46 30.31
N LEU A 8 20.64 -7.46 30.22
CA LEU A 8 19.27 -7.50 30.73
C LEU A 8 18.23 -8.06 29.74
N LYS A 9 18.60 -8.28 28.48
CA LYS A 9 17.75 -8.96 27.51
C LYS A 9 18.52 -10.14 26.92
N PRO A 10 18.14 -11.41 27.21
CA PRO A 10 18.74 -12.53 26.51
C PRO A 10 18.62 -12.31 25.01
N LYS A 11 19.66 -12.67 24.25
CA LYS A 11 19.62 -12.62 22.77
C LYS A 11 18.27 -13.19 22.33
N PRO A 12 17.48 -12.44 21.53
CA PRO A 12 16.16 -12.92 21.14
C PRO A 12 16.35 -14.28 20.47
N ASN A 13 15.62 -15.27 20.97
CA ASN A 13 15.64 -16.61 20.40
C ASN A 13 15.32 -16.46 18.90
N PRO A 14 16.02 -17.15 17.98
CA PRO A 14 15.75 -17.05 16.54
C PRO A 14 14.27 -17.30 16.19
N GLN A 15 13.56 -18.11 16.98
CA GLN A 15 12.11 -18.31 16.84
C GLN A 15 11.28 -17.06 17.18
N GLN A 16 11.76 -16.22 18.09
CA GLN A 16 11.12 -14.97 18.50
C GLN A 16 11.29 -13.89 17.42
N LEU A 17 12.49 -13.79 16.83
CA LEU A 17 12.75 -12.97 15.63
C LEU A 17 11.84 -13.35 14.47
N LEU A 18 11.68 -14.65 14.20
CA LEU A 18 10.78 -15.14 13.16
C LEU A 18 9.32 -14.72 13.41
N ARG A 19 8.83 -14.84 14.66
CA ARG A 19 7.47 -14.40 15.04
C ARG A 19 7.30 -12.89 14.86
N ASP A 20 8.30 -12.09 15.20
CA ASP A 20 8.26 -10.64 15.04
C ASP A 20 8.27 -10.23 13.56
N TRP A 21 9.07 -10.89 12.72
CA TRP A 21 9.07 -10.66 11.27
C TRP A 21 7.74 -11.06 10.65
N GLN A 22 7.19 -12.22 11.00
CA GLN A 22 5.87 -12.64 10.55
C GLN A 22 4.77 -11.65 11.00
N ARG A 23 4.86 -11.12 12.22
CA ARG A 23 3.92 -10.10 12.73
C ARG A 23 4.04 -8.80 11.95
N ARG A 24 5.26 -8.33 11.67
CA ARG A 24 5.51 -7.13 10.86
C ARG A 24 4.98 -7.30 9.45
N LEU A 25 5.27 -8.42 8.79
CA LEU A 25 4.74 -8.71 7.45
C LEU A 25 3.21 -8.67 7.40
N ARG A 26 2.52 -9.29 8.38
CA ARG A 26 1.04 -9.21 8.46
C ARG A 26 0.52 -7.80 8.72
N GLN A 27 1.28 -6.98 9.45
CA GLN A 27 0.90 -5.59 9.68
C GLN A 27 1.07 -4.75 8.41
N GLU A 28 2.17 -4.94 7.69
CA GLU A 28 2.40 -4.27 6.40
C GLU A 28 1.33 -4.68 5.38
N CYS A 29 0.95 -5.95 5.29
CA CYS A 29 -0.16 -6.39 4.43
C CYS A 29 -1.46 -5.63 4.74
N ARG A 30 -1.85 -5.52 6.01
CA ARG A 30 -3.07 -4.79 6.41
C ARG A 30 -2.98 -3.28 6.15
N ASN A 31 -1.79 -2.70 6.31
CA ASN A 31 -1.57 -1.28 6.00
C ASN A 31 -1.71 -1.03 4.50
N ILE A 32 -1.11 -1.88 3.67
CA ILE A 32 -1.23 -1.83 2.21
C ILE A 32 -2.70 -1.99 1.78
N GLU A 33 -3.44 -2.96 2.32
CA GLU A 33 -4.86 -3.14 2.03
C GLU A 33 -5.73 -1.94 2.43
N ARG A 34 -5.33 -1.19 3.46
CA ARG A 34 -6.01 0.05 3.84
C ARG A 34 -5.69 1.18 2.86
N GLN A 35 -4.42 1.35 2.50
CA GLN A 35 -3.98 2.33 1.51
C GLN A 35 -4.70 2.12 0.17
N ILE A 36 -4.83 0.88 -0.30
CA ILE A 36 -5.57 0.55 -1.53
C ILE A 36 -7.03 1.02 -1.44
N ARG A 37 -7.71 0.78 -0.32
CA ARG A 37 -9.11 1.22 -0.13
C ARG A 37 -9.24 2.74 -0.07
N ASP A 38 -8.28 3.43 0.51
CA ASP A 38 -8.27 4.89 0.57
C ASP A 38 -8.09 5.48 -0.83
N ILE A 39 -7.14 4.95 -1.60
CA ILE A 39 -6.89 5.33 -3.00
C ILE A 39 -8.12 5.09 -3.88
N GLN A 40 -8.78 3.93 -3.77
CA GLN A 40 -10.01 3.65 -4.54
C GLN A 40 -11.17 4.60 -4.22
N ARG A 41 -11.25 5.11 -2.97
CA ARG A 41 -12.24 6.13 -2.60
C ARG A 41 -11.87 7.49 -3.21
N GLU A 42 -10.60 7.82 -3.20
CA GLU A 42 -10.08 9.05 -3.79
C GLU A 42 -10.27 9.06 -5.31
N GLU A 43 -10.02 7.94 -6.00
CA GLU A 43 -10.32 7.77 -7.43
C GLU A 43 -11.79 8.04 -7.76
N LYS A 44 -12.73 7.49 -6.97
CA LYS A 44 -14.18 7.75 -7.15
C LYS A 44 -14.52 9.23 -6.94
N SER A 45 -13.85 9.89 -5.99
CA SER A 45 -14.03 11.32 -5.74
C SER A 45 -13.50 12.16 -6.90
N VAL A 46 -12.28 11.87 -7.37
CA VAL A 46 -11.66 12.53 -8.53
C VAL A 46 -12.50 12.30 -9.80
N GLN A 47 -13.06 11.12 -10.01
CA GLN A 47 -13.93 10.85 -11.15
C GLN A 47 -15.22 11.67 -11.11
N LYS A 48 -15.81 11.88 -9.92
CA LYS A 48 -16.95 12.80 -9.74
C LYS A 48 -16.54 14.24 -10.01
N ALA A 49 -15.40 14.68 -9.47
CA ALA A 49 -14.85 16.02 -9.71
C ALA A 49 -14.58 16.29 -11.20
N ILE A 50 -14.07 15.31 -11.95
CA ILE A 50 -13.90 15.41 -13.41
C ILE A 50 -15.25 15.57 -14.12
N LYS A 51 -16.26 14.76 -13.76
CA LYS A 51 -17.60 14.87 -14.36
C LYS A 51 -18.24 16.23 -14.07
N GLU A 52 -18.04 16.77 -12.89
CA GLU A 52 -18.52 18.11 -12.54
C GLU A 52 -17.74 19.22 -13.24
N ALA A 53 -16.41 19.12 -13.33
CA ALA A 53 -15.57 20.09 -14.04
C ALA A 53 -15.84 20.08 -15.55
N ALA A 54 -16.11 18.90 -16.13
CA ALA A 54 -16.53 18.76 -17.52
C ALA A 54 -17.89 19.43 -17.79
N LYS A 55 -18.85 19.33 -16.86
CA LYS A 55 -20.13 20.08 -16.94
C LYS A 55 -19.95 21.59 -16.83
N ARG A 56 -18.94 22.05 -16.07
CA ARG A 56 -18.58 23.46 -15.91
C ARG A 56 -17.64 23.98 -17.02
N ASN A 57 -17.26 23.13 -17.98
CA ASN A 57 -16.41 23.43 -19.14
C ASN A 57 -14.97 23.90 -18.80
N ASP A 58 -14.46 23.47 -17.63
CA ASP A 58 -13.18 23.92 -17.08
C ASP A 58 -12.04 22.92 -17.41
N MET A 59 -11.47 23.10 -18.61
CA MET A 59 -10.55 22.15 -19.25
C MET A 59 -9.19 21.99 -18.53
N GLY A 60 -8.73 23.03 -17.83
CA GLY A 60 -7.44 23.02 -17.11
C GLY A 60 -7.46 22.07 -15.91
N SER A 61 -8.51 22.20 -15.09
CA SER A 61 -8.76 21.38 -13.90
C SER A 61 -8.99 19.90 -14.28
N ALA A 62 -9.75 19.65 -15.35
CA ALA A 62 -10.02 18.31 -15.84
C ALA A 62 -8.75 17.54 -16.27
N LYS A 63 -7.75 18.22 -16.84
CA LYS A 63 -6.50 17.60 -17.31
C LYS A 63 -5.58 17.18 -16.15
N VAL A 64 -5.54 17.98 -15.09
CA VAL A 64 -4.79 17.65 -13.86
C VAL A 64 -5.42 16.44 -13.18
N HIS A 65 -6.75 16.45 -13.01
CA HIS A 65 -7.47 15.33 -12.40
C HIS A 65 -7.36 14.03 -13.21
N MET A 66 -7.39 14.09 -14.54
CA MET A 66 -7.16 12.92 -15.40
C MET A 66 -5.77 12.31 -15.21
N LYS A 67 -4.72 13.13 -15.10
CA LYS A 67 -3.35 12.64 -14.87
C LYS A 67 -3.21 11.94 -13.53
N VAL A 68 -3.80 12.51 -12.47
CA VAL A 68 -3.78 11.92 -11.12
C VAL A 68 -4.57 10.61 -11.09
N GLY A 69 -5.76 10.56 -11.71
CA GLY A 69 -6.57 9.35 -11.80
C GLY A 69 -5.87 8.21 -12.57
N LYS A 70 -5.22 8.49 -13.70
CA LYS A 70 -4.46 7.48 -14.45
C LYS A 70 -3.28 6.91 -13.65
N LYS A 71 -2.61 7.75 -12.85
CA LYS A 71 -1.51 7.29 -12.01
C LYS A 71 -1.99 6.38 -10.88
N ALA A 72 -3.12 6.72 -10.25
CA ALA A 72 -3.73 5.87 -9.22
C ALA A 72 -4.14 4.49 -9.76
N GLU A 73 -4.71 4.44 -10.97
CA GLU A 73 -5.10 3.19 -11.65
C GLU A 73 -3.89 2.29 -11.95
N GLU A 74 -2.80 2.88 -12.45
CA GLU A 74 -1.55 2.18 -12.76
C GLU A 74 -0.85 1.67 -11.48
N ASP A 75 -0.85 2.46 -10.41
CA ASP A 75 -0.32 2.08 -9.10
C ASP A 75 -1.15 0.92 -8.50
N CYS A 76 -2.48 0.93 -8.66
CA CYS A 76 -3.37 -0.14 -8.20
C CYS A 76 -3.13 -1.46 -8.96
N TRP A 77 -2.93 -1.41 -10.28
CA TRP A 77 -2.61 -2.59 -11.09
C TRP A 77 -1.23 -3.19 -10.79
N ASN A 78 -0.24 -2.34 -10.56
CA ASN A 78 1.10 -2.80 -10.15
C ASN A 78 1.07 -3.48 -8.78
N GLN A 79 0.25 -2.99 -7.85
CA GLN A 79 0.09 -3.61 -6.53
C GLN A 79 -0.52 -5.02 -6.60
N ASP A 80 -1.55 -5.22 -7.44
CA ASP A 80 -2.18 -6.53 -7.67
C ASP A 80 -1.20 -7.54 -8.28
N LYS A 81 -0.34 -7.11 -9.21
CA LYS A 81 0.72 -7.98 -9.73
C LYS A 81 1.70 -8.43 -8.66
N VAL A 82 2.13 -7.51 -7.78
CA VAL A 82 3.07 -7.83 -6.70
C VAL A 82 2.44 -8.87 -5.78
N GLN A 83 1.17 -8.70 -5.39
CA GLN A 83 0.48 -9.68 -4.55
C GLN A 83 0.33 -11.03 -5.24
N ASN A 84 -0.02 -11.07 -6.53
CA ASN A 84 -0.21 -12.32 -7.26
C ASN A 84 1.11 -13.07 -7.53
N THR A 85 2.22 -12.34 -7.71
CA THR A 85 3.57 -12.92 -7.84
C THR A 85 4.06 -13.48 -6.51
N GLN A 86 3.83 -12.76 -5.41
CA GLN A 86 4.13 -13.23 -4.06
C GLN A 86 3.30 -14.48 -3.71
N LEU A 87 1.99 -14.50 -4.03
CA LEU A 87 1.13 -15.66 -3.81
C LEU A 87 1.58 -16.89 -4.62
N LYS A 88 2.09 -16.69 -5.84
CA LYS A 88 2.68 -17.76 -6.66
C LYS A 88 3.94 -18.33 -6.03
N TYR A 89 4.88 -17.48 -5.61
CA TYR A 89 6.11 -17.92 -4.94
C TYR A 89 5.81 -18.66 -3.63
N TRP A 90 4.80 -18.21 -2.88
CA TRP A 90 4.40 -18.84 -1.62
C TRP A 90 3.65 -20.17 -1.78
N LYS A 91 3.06 -20.44 -2.96
CA LYS A 91 2.42 -21.73 -3.29
C LYS A 91 3.39 -22.78 -3.83
N CYS A 92 4.60 -22.38 -4.23
CA CYS A 92 5.64 -23.25 -4.77
C CYS A 92 6.67 -23.71 -3.73
N ILE A 93 6.57 -23.21 -2.48
CA ILE A 93 7.29 -23.70 -1.30
C ILE A 93 6.33 -24.58 -0.50
#